data_AF-A0A1Y2LFI5-F1
#
_entry.id   AF-A0A1Y2LFI5-F1
#
_cell.length_a   1.000
_cell.length_b   1.000
_cell.length_c   1.000
_cell.angle_alpha   90.00
_cell.angle_beta   90.00
_cell.angle_gamma   90.00
#
_symmetry.space_group_name_H-M   'P 1'
#
loop_
_entity.id
_entity.type
_entity.pdbx_description
1 polymer ?
#
loop_
_entity_poly.entity_id
_entity_poly.type
_entity_poly.pdbx_seq_one_letter_code
_entity_poly.pdbx_strand_id
1 'polypeptide(L)'
;MSKSSTWQALNRQIRAAEKERGIDRDAHEALVLQVTGKASLGDCADSEMRKIVAHLNGTRVGFKPSAKGFVRKIWALWGSLKKAGALSATDTDAALLVFVNKHLNGRQFANIRQLDWLTYDEAAPVIEALKDWDHRVKAGGAD
;
A
#
# COMPACT_ATOMS: atom_id res chain seq x y z
N MET A 1 27.41 -3.10 -21.37
CA MET A 1 27.08 -1.99 -20.45
C MET A 1 26.79 -2.56 -19.07
N SER A 2 27.54 -2.16 -18.05
CA SER A 2 27.27 -2.64 -16.68
C SER A 2 25.99 -1.98 -16.15
N LYS A 3 25.14 -2.75 -15.46
CA LYS A 3 23.89 -2.23 -14.87
C LYS A 3 24.20 -1.30 -13.69
N SER A 4 23.37 -0.27 -13.49
CA SER A 4 23.54 0.70 -12.40
C SER A 4 23.49 0.00 -11.03
N SER A 5 24.14 0.60 -10.02
CA SER A 5 24.07 0.09 -8.63
C SER A 5 22.62 0.01 -8.12
N THR A 6 21.81 0.99 -8.49
CA THR A 6 20.36 1.02 -8.20
C THR A 6 19.63 -0.16 -8.83
N TRP A 7 19.90 -0.46 -10.11
CA TRP A 7 19.31 -1.61 -10.79
C TRP A 7 19.62 -2.92 -10.06
N GLN A 8 20.88 -3.11 -9.65
CA GLN A 8 21.30 -4.33 -8.96
C GLN A 8 20.61 -4.49 -7.59
N ALA A 9 20.45 -3.39 -6.85
CA ALA A 9 19.71 -3.40 -5.58
C ALA A 9 18.23 -3.75 -5.78
N LEU A 10 17.58 -3.15 -6.78
CA LEU A 10 16.18 -3.43 -7.10
C LEU A 10 15.98 -4.87 -7.59
N ASN A 11 16.90 -5.39 -8.42
CA ASN A 11 16.86 -6.77 -8.87
C ASN A 11 16.92 -7.75 -7.69
N ARG A 12 17.77 -7.50 -6.68
CA ARG A 12 17.81 -8.33 -5.46
C ARG A 12 16.48 -8.29 -4.69
N GLN A 13 15.85 -7.12 -4.58
CA GLN A 13 14.55 -6.99 -3.92
C GLN A 13 13.45 -7.75 -4.66
N ILE A 14 13.41 -7.65 -5.99
CA ILE A 14 12.47 -8.38 -6.85
C ILE A 14 12.62 -9.89 -6.62
N ARG A 15 13.84 -10.41 -6.69
CA ARG A 15 14.10 -11.86 -6.49
C ARG A 15 13.74 -12.34 -5.08
N ALA A 16 14.00 -11.52 -4.05
CA ALA A 16 13.59 -11.84 -2.69
C ALA A 16 12.05 -11.90 -2.57
N ALA A 17 11.35 -10.89 -3.08
CA ALA A 17 9.90 -10.81 -3.04
C ALA A 17 9.21 -11.91 -3.86
N GLU A 18 9.78 -12.31 -5.00
CA GLU A 18 9.33 -13.43 -5.83
C GLU A 18 9.47 -14.76 -5.09
N LYS A 19 10.62 -14.97 -4.43
CA LYS A 19 10.87 -16.17 -3.62
C LYS A 19 9.89 -16.27 -2.45
N GLU A 20 9.65 -15.17 -1.74
CA GLU A 20 8.68 -15.12 -0.63
C GLU A 20 7.25 -15.45 -1.07
N ARG A 21 6.90 -15.12 -2.32
CA ARG A 21 5.54 -15.30 -2.88
C ARG A 21 5.39 -16.57 -3.71
N GLY A 22 6.45 -17.35 -3.90
CA GLY A 22 6.44 -18.54 -4.73
C GLY A 22 6.15 -18.24 -6.21
N ILE A 23 6.57 -17.08 -6.71
CA ILE A 23 6.38 -16.71 -8.12
C ILE A 23 7.37 -17.52 -8.97
N ASP A 24 6.83 -18.32 -9.88
CA ASP A 24 7.61 -19.08 -10.84
C ASP A 24 8.09 -18.20 -12.02
N ARG A 25 8.85 -18.82 -12.93
CA ARG A 25 9.44 -18.13 -14.07
C ARG A 25 8.41 -17.57 -15.05
N ASP A 26 7.34 -18.30 -15.34
CA ASP A 26 6.34 -17.86 -16.32
C ASP A 26 5.52 -16.70 -15.74
N ALA A 27 5.17 -16.80 -14.44
CA ALA A 27 4.54 -15.71 -13.70
C ALA A 27 5.44 -14.47 -13.61
N HIS A 28 6.75 -14.66 -13.45
CA HIS A 28 7.73 -13.58 -13.51
C HIS A 28 7.76 -12.89 -14.88
N GLU A 29 7.90 -13.66 -15.97
CA GLU A 29 7.96 -13.11 -17.33
C GLU A 29 6.67 -12.36 -17.68
N ALA A 30 5.51 -12.91 -17.30
CA ALA A 30 4.21 -12.23 -17.45
C ALA A 30 4.13 -10.93 -16.64
N LEU A 31 4.59 -10.93 -15.38
CA LEU A 31 4.60 -9.75 -14.53
C LEU A 31 5.48 -8.64 -15.12
N VAL A 32 6.69 -8.98 -15.56
CA VAL A 32 7.61 -8.00 -16.17
C VAL A 32 6.98 -7.40 -17.42
N LEU A 33 6.44 -8.23 -18.30
CA LEU A 33 5.77 -7.78 -19.52
C LEU A 33 4.58 -6.88 -19.22
N GLN A 34 3.73 -7.25 -18.26
CA GLN A 34 2.55 -6.47 -17.90
C GLN A 34 2.92 -5.10 -17.29
N VAL A 35 3.95 -5.05 -16.45
CA VAL A 35 4.31 -3.84 -15.69
C VAL A 35 5.17 -2.87 -16.50
N THR A 36 6.04 -3.38 -17.38
CA THR A 36 7.04 -2.58 -18.10
C THR A 36 6.90 -2.62 -19.62
N GLY A 37 6.16 -3.59 -20.16
CA GLY A 37 6.10 -3.85 -21.61
C GLY A 37 7.33 -4.56 -22.15
N LYS A 38 8.23 -5.07 -21.30
CA LYS A 38 9.50 -5.68 -21.70
C LYS A 38 9.54 -7.17 -21.38
N ALA A 39 10.30 -7.92 -22.17
CA ALA A 39 10.43 -9.37 -22.00
C ALA A 39 11.33 -9.76 -20.81
N SER A 40 12.20 -8.86 -20.33
CA SER A 40 13.15 -9.20 -19.27
C SER A 40 13.50 -7.99 -18.37
N LEU A 41 13.88 -8.28 -17.12
CA LEU A 41 14.50 -7.28 -16.24
C LEU A 41 15.80 -6.71 -16.83
N GLY A 42 16.47 -7.49 -17.68
CA GLY A 42 17.69 -7.12 -18.38
C GLY A 42 17.49 -5.92 -19.32
N ASP A 43 16.27 -5.67 -19.77
CA ASP A 43 15.95 -4.53 -20.63
C ASP A 43 15.33 -3.36 -19.85
N CYS A 44 15.00 -3.57 -18.57
CA CYS A 44 14.39 -2.58 -17.70
C CYS A 44 15.40 -1.51 -17.24
N ALA A 45 14.94 -0.25 -17.24
CA ALA A 45 15.58 0.88 -16.61
C ALA A 45 15.21 0.96 -15.12
N ASP A 46 15.95 1.76 -14.35
CA ASP A 46 15.76 1.90 -12.90
C ASP A 46 14.33 2.36 -12.51
N SER A 47 13.66 3.13 -13.37
CA SER A 47 12.27 3.55 -13.16
C SER A 47 11.29 2.38 -13.31
N GLU A 48 11.51 1.51 -14.29
CA GLU A 48 10.71 0.31 -14.55
C GLU A 48 10.93 -0.75 -13.48
N MET A 49 12.18 -0.94 -13.04
CA MET A 49 12.52 -1.82 -11.92
C MET A 49 11.77 -1.39 -10.63
N ARG A 50 11.67 -0.08 -10.37
CA ARG A 50 10.86 0.44 -9.24
C ARG A 50 9.37 0.12 -9.40
N LYS A 51 8.83 0.11 -10.62
CA LYS A 51 7.44 -0.27 -10.87
C LYS A 51 7.17 -1.72 -10.48
N ILE A 52 8.09 -2.63 -10.84
CA ILE A 52 7.99 -4.05 -10.53
C ILE A 52 8.10 -4.26 -9.01
N VAL A 53 9.08 -3.65 -8.35
CA VAL A 53 9.23 -3.72 -6.88
C VAL A 53 7.96 -3.23 -6.18
N ALA A 54 7.38 -2.12 -6.64
CA ALA A 54 6.16 -1.59 -6.06
C ALA A 54 4.99 -2.57 -6.23
N HIS A 55 4.82 -3.13 -7.44
CA HIS A 55 3.79 -4.13 -7.72
C HIS A 55 3.93 -5.36 -6.80
N LEU A 56 5.15 -5.91 -6.67
CA LEU A 56 5.43 -7.06 -5.80
C LEU A 56 5.17 -6.74 -4.33
N ASN A 57 5.59 -5.56 -3.86
CA ASN A 57 5.37 -5.13 -2.49
C ASN A 57 3.92 -4.74 -2.20
N GLY A 58 3.03 -4.74 -3.21
CA GLY A 58 1.68 -4.20 -3.09
C GLY A 58 1.67 -2.71 -2.76
N THR A 59 2.78 -2.00 -3.01
CA THR A 59 2.90 -0.57 -2.80
C THR A 59 2.65 0.17 -4.12
N ARG A 60 2.05 1.35 -4.06
CA ARG A 60 1.91 2.19 -5.25
C ARG A 60 3.26 2.75 -5.66
N VAL A 61 3.57 2.70 -6.95
CA VAL A 61 4.74 3.39 -7.53
C VAL A 61 4.64 4.88 -7.18
N GLY A 62 5.68 5.43 -6.54
CA GLY A 62 5.69 6.83 -6.11
C GLY A 62 4.95 7.11 -4.81
N PHE A 63 4.53 6.08 -4.05
CA PHE A 63 3.99 6.28 -2.69
C PHE A 63 5.09 6.84 -1.78
N LYS A 64 4.99 8.12 -1.47
CA LYS A 64 5.79 8.77 -0.43
C LYS A 64 4.95 8.79 0.85
N PRO A 65 5.46 8.26 1.97
CA PRO A 65 4.76 8.39 3.24
C PRO A 65 4.48 9.87 3.54
N SER A 66 3.27 10.18 3.99
CA SER A 66 2.92 11.54 4.41
C SER A 66 3.91 12.05 5.45
N ALA A 67 4.23 13.34 5.41
CA ALA A 67 5.02 13.99 6.47
C ALA A 67 4.26 14.04 7.81
N LYS A 68 2.92 13.99 7.77
CA LYS A 68 2.04 14.04 8.94
C LYS A 68 2.00 12.68 9.64
N GLY A 69 2.43 12.64 10.90
CA GLY A 69 2.48 11.40 11.70
C GLY A 69 1.12 10.73 11.87
N PHE A 70 0.06 11.52 12.04
CA PHE A 70 -1.31 11.01 12.17
C PHE A 70 -1.84 10.37 10.88
N VAL A 71 -1.47 10.90 9.70
CA VAL A 71 -1.82 10.27 8.41
C VAL A 71 -1.12 8.92 8.26
N ARG A 72 0.17 8.85 8.63
CA ARG A 72 0.89 7.56 8.64
C ARG A 72 0.25 6.55 9.60
N LYS A 73 -0.24 7.00 10.75
CA LYS A 73 -0.93 6.16 11.73
C LYS A 73 -2.25 5.60 11.18
N ILE A 74 -3.04 6.41 10.49
CA ILE A 74 -4.27 5.96 9.81
C ILE A 74 -3.95 4.84 8.81
N TRP A 75 -2.94 5.04 7.94
CA TRP A 75 -2.51 4.01 6.98
C TRP A 75 -2.03 2.73 7.66
N ALA A 76 -1.29 2.86 8.77
CA ALA A 76 -0.79 1.70 9.51
C ALA A 76 -1.93 0.87 10.11
N LEU A 77 -2.94 1.51 10.71
CA LEU A 77 -4.11 0.84 11.28
C LEU A 77 -4.96 0.18 10.18
N TRP A 78 -5.20 0.89 9.07
CA TRP A 78 -5.91 0.31 7.92
C TRP A 78 -5.17 -0.91 7.34
N GLY A 79 -3.84 -0.84 7.24
CA GLY A 79 -3.01 -1.95 6.83
C GLY A 79 -3.03 -3.13 7.81
N SER A 80 -3.13 -2.86 9.12
CA SER A 80 -3.31 -3.90 10.16
C SER A 80 -4.62 -4.65 9.96
N LEU A 81 -5.73 -3.92 9.80
CA LEU A 81 -7.05 -4.50 9.52
C LEU A 81 -7.06 -5.33 8.23
N LYS A 82 -6.39 -4.85 7.17
CA LYS A 82 -6.24 -5.60 5.91
C LYS A 82 -5.52 -6.92 6.12
N LYS A 83 -4.41 -6.92 6.87
CA LYS A 83 -3.63 -8.12 7.17
C LYS A 83 -4.39 -9.11 8.05
N ALA A 84 -5.23 -8.61 8.94
CA ALA A 84 -6.09 -9.43 9.78
C ALA A 84 -7.32 -9.99 9.04
N GLY A 85 -7.49 -9.69 7.74
CA GLY A 85 -8.64 -10.16 6.96
C GLY A 85 -9.96 -9.49 7.33
N ALA A 86 -9.93 -8.42 8.13
CA ALA A 86 -11.14 -7.69 8.54
C ALA A 86 -11.72 -6.81 7.42
N LEU A 87 -10.94 -6.59 6.36
CA LEU A 87 -11.37 -5.88 5.16
C LEU A 87 -11.81 -6.90 4.11
N SER A 88 -12.86 -6.57 3.36
CA SER A 88 -13.31 -7.38 2.24
C SER A 88 -12.33 -7.29 1.06
N ALA A 89 -12.39 -8.26 0.13
CA ALA A 89 -11.47 -8.32 -1.01
C ALA A 89 -11.57 -7.10 -1.95
N THR A 90 -12.67 -6.34 -1.89
CA THR A 90 -12.90 -5.11 -2.67
C THR A 90 -12.48 -3.84 -1.94
N ASP A 91 -12.06 -3.92 -0.68
CA ASP A 91 -11.67 -2.75 0.11
C ASP A 91 -10.29 -2.22 -0.32
N THR A 92 -10.33 -1.03 -0.90
CA THR A 92 -9.17 -0.31 -1.45
C THR A 92 -8.90 0.97 -0.64
N ASP A 93 -7.86 1.72 -1.02
CA ASP A 93 -7.60 3.08 -0.55
C ASP A 93 -8.85 3.99 -0.63
N ALA A 94 -9.75 3.75 -1.59
CA ALA A 94 -11.00 4.49 -1.72
C ALA A 94 -11.97 4.18 -0.58
N ALA A 95 -12.02 2.93 -0.10
CA ALA A 95 -12.84 2.55 1.04
C ALA A 95 -12.35 3.22 2.33
N LEU A 96 -11.03 3.37 2.49
CA LEU A 96 -10.45 4.15 3.59
C LEU A 96 -10.91 5.62 3.53
N LEU A 97 -10.89 6.25 2.36
CA LEU A 97 -11.39 7.62 2.21
C LEU A 97 -12.88 7.72 2.54
N VAL A 98 -13.70 6.77 2.12
CA VAL A 98 -15.13 6.72 2.47
C VAL A 98 -15.31 6.60 3.99
N PHE A 99 -14.55 5.70 4.63
CA PHE A 99 -14.55 5.55 6.08
C PHE A 99 -14.17 6.87 6.77
N VAL A 100 -13.05 7.48 6.38
CA VAL A 100 -12.62 8.75 6.96
C VAL A 100 -13.70 9.83 6.80
N ASN A 101 -14.25 10.00 5.60
CA ASN A 101 -15.28 11.01 5.35
C ASN A 101 -16.55 10.81 6.20
N LYS A 102 -16.96 9.57 6.50
CA LYS A 102 -18.07 9.29 7.43
C LYS A 102 -17.79 9.77 8.86
N HIS A 103 -16.53 9.84 9.25
CA HIS A 103 -16.08 10.28 10.58
C HIS A 103 -15.78 11.79 10.65
N LEU A 104 -15.86 12.52 9.54
CA LEU A 104 -15.68 13.98 9.47
C LEU A 104 -16.99 14.77 9.62
N ASN A 105 -18.05 14.14 10.17
CA ASN A 105 -19.38 14.72 10.37
C ASN A 105 -19.31 16.15 10.96
N GLY A 106 -19.47 17.16 10.11
CA GLY A 106 -19.33 18.57 10.49
C GLY A 106 -18.94 19.50 9.34
N ARG A 107 -18.29 18.99 8.29
CA ARG A 107 -18.10 19.77 7.06
C ARG A 107 -19.25 19.52 6.10
N GLN A 108 -20.11 20.53 5.95
CA GLN A 108 -21.26 20.55 5.03
C GLN A 108 -20.87 20.29 3.56
N PHE A 109 -19.57 20.34 3.21
CA PHE A 109 -19.06 20.20 1.83
C PHE A 109 -17.71 19.45 1.67
N ALA A 110 -17.16 18.78 2.68
CA ALA A 110 -15.83 18.16 2.53
C ALA A 110 -15.85 16.66 2.44
N ASN A 111 -15.88 16.17 1.20
CA ASN A 111 -15.32 14.88 0.89
C ASN A 111 -13.82 15.07 0.64
N ILE A 112 -12.98 14.74 1.62
CA ILE A 112 -11.54 14.71 1.39
C ILE A 112 -11.22 13.63 0.37
N ARG A 113 -10.34 13.96 -0.57
CA ARG A 113 -9.87 13.01 -1.59
C ARG A 113 -8.49 12.45 -1.27
N GLN A 114 -7.83 13.02 -0.26
CA GLN A 114 -6.50 12.65 0.18
C GLN A 114 -6.39 12.83 1.70
N LEU A 115 -5.82 11.84 2.39
CA LEU A 115 -5.65 11.89 3.84
C LEU A 115 -4.68 12.99 4.28
N ASP A 116 -3.74 13.40 3.42
CA ASP A 116 -2.84 14.53 3.67
C ASP A 116 -3.56 15.86 3.88
N TRP A 117 -4.84 15.97 3.48
CA TRP A 117 -5.64 17.18 3.70
C TRP A 117 -6.22 17.26 5.11
N LEU A 118 -6.16 16.17 5.89
CA LEU A 118 -6.62 16.15 7.27
C LEU A 118 -5.78 17.08 8.15
N THR A 119 -6.47 17.75 9.07
CA THR A 119 -5.85 18.30 10.28
C THR A 119 -5.72 17.22 11.36
N TYR A 120 -5.01 17.53 12.44
CA TYR A 120 -4.91 16.60 13.58
C TYR A 120 -6.28 16.38 14.24
N ASP A 121 -7.05 17.45 14.47
CA ASP A 121 -8.37 17.36 15.12
C ASP A 121 -9.37 16.55 14.29
N GLU A 122 -9.28 16.64 12.96
CA GLU A 122 -10.07 15.81 12.03
C GLU A 122 -9.60 14.34 12.02
N ALA A 123 -8.30 14.10 12.17
CA ALA A 123 -7.72 12.75 12.17
C ALA A 123 -7.91 12.01 13.50
N ALA A 124 -7.98 12.72 14.63
CA ALA A 124 -8.12 12.13 15.96
C ALA A 124 -9.31 11.18 16.11
N PRO A 125 -10.56 11.57 15.78
CA PRO A 125 -11.71 10.66 15.89
C PRO A 125 -11.62 9.46 14.94
N VAL A 126 -11.04 9.66 13.75
CA VAL A 126 -10.80 8.58 12.77
C VAL A 126 -9.81 7.55 13.32
N ILE A 127 -8.73 8.02 13.95
CA ILE A 127 -7.70 7.16 14.54
C ILE A 127 -8.28 6.32 15.68
N GLU A 128 -9.08 6.91 16.57
CA GLU A 128 -9.67 6.16 17.67
C GLU A 128 -10.69 5.13 17.17
N ALA A 129 -11.53 5.49 16.19
CA ALA A 129 -12.43 4.52 15.55
C ALA A 129 -11.70 3.32 14.90
N LEU A 130 -10.56 3.58 14.25
CA LEU A 130 -9.72 2.53 13.67
C LEU A 130 -9.05 1.65 14.72
N LYS A 131 -8.61 2.23 15.85
CA LYS A 131 -8.02 1.47 16.97
C LYS A 131 -9.06 0.57 17.61
N ASP A 132 -10.27 1.07 17.83
CA ASP A 132 -11.37 0.26 18.39
C ASP A 132 -11.77 -0.89 17.45
N TRP A 133 -11.76 -0.66 16.14
CA TRP A 133 -11.99 -1.74 15.18
C TRP A 133 -10.85 -2.77 15.21
N ASP A 134 -9.59 -2.32 15.17
CA ASP A 134 -8.43 -3.21 15.22
C ASP A 134 -8.40 -4.05 16.51
N HIS A 135 -8.75 -3.45 17.65
CA HIS A 135 -8.91 -4.18 18.92
C HIS A 135 -10.02 -5.24 18.85
N ARG A 136 -11.19 -4.91 18.29
CA ARG A 136 -12.31 -5.88 18.15
C ARG A 136 -11.94 -7.05 17.25
N VAL A 137 -11.24 -6.79 16.14
CA VAL A 137 -10.77 -7.83 15.22
C VAL A 137 -9.76 -8.74 15.91
N LYS A 138 -8.81 -8.16 16.67
CA LYS A 138 -7.81 -8.94 17.41
C LYS A 138 -8.40 -9.74 18.56
N ALA A 139 -9.39 -9.19 19.26
CA ALA A 139 -10.09 -9.87 20.35
C ALA A 139 -11.03 -10.97 19.83
N GLY A 140 -11.66 -10.77 18.66
CA GLY A 140 -12.56 -11.75 18.03
C GLY A 140 -11.85 -12.82 17.18
N GLY A 141 -10.54 -12.72 16.96
CA GLY A 141 -9.72 -13.76 16.32
C GLY A 141 -9.13 -14.77 17.31
N ALA A 142 -9.61 -14.79 18.55
CA ALA A 142 -9.19 -15.70 19.63
C ALA A 142 -10.21 -16.82 19.91
N ASP A 143 -11.10 -17.11 18.96
CA ASP A 143 -12.07 -18.22 19.01
C ASP A 143 -11.81 -19.19 17.84
#